data_AF-A0A0Z8B701-F1
#
_entry.id   AF-A0A0Z8B701-F1
#
_cell.length_a   1.000
_cell.length_b   1.000
_cell.length_c   1.000
_cell.angle_alpha   90.00
_cell.angle_beta   90.00
_cell.angle_gamma   90.00
#
_symmetry.space_group_name_H-M   'P 1'
#
loop_
_entity.id
_entity.type
_entity.pdbx_description
1 polymer ?
#
loop_
_entity_poly.entity_id
_entity_poly.type
_entity_poly.pdbx_seq_one_letter_code
_entity_poly.pdbx_strand_id
1 'polypeptide(L)' 'MGFINTILTGISLIKKRQFTMKFTKKHVVAQTWYRRVANGIVDFEEVPILWNLREVVKEMLDETVADEGK' A
#
# COMPACT_ATOMS: atom_id res chain seq x y z
N MET A 1 23.06 6.98 15.71
CA MET A 1 23.14 7.18 14.25
C MET A 1 21.97 6.47 13.59
N GLY A 2 20.90 7.16 13.19
CA GLY A 2 19.75 6.46 12.57
C GLY A 2 18.68 7.36 11.97
N PHE A 3 18.49 8.57 12.49
CA PHE A 3 17.43 9.48 12.01
C PHE A 3 17.78 10.28 10.75
N ILE A 4 19.07 10.53 10.51
CA ILE A 4 19.51 11.42 9.41
C ILE A 4 19.42 10.73 8.04
N ASN A 5 19.62 9.41 7.99
CA ASN A 5 19.57 8.65 6.74
C ASN A 5 18.15 8.55 6.16
N THR A 6 17.09 8.57 6.97
CA THR A 6 15.71 8.48 6.47
C THR A 6 15.29 9.76 5.73
N ILE A 7 15.70 10.93 6.23
CA ILE A 7 15.35 12.23 5.63
C ILE A 7 16.12 12.45 4.32
N LEU A 8 17.42 12.11 4.28
CA LEU A 8 18.25 12.24 3.07
C LEU A 8 17.77 11.32 1.93
N THR A 9 17.26 10.12 2.25
CA THR A 9 16.67 9.21 1.26
C THR A 9 15.40 9.80 0.64
N GLY A 10 14.59 10.51 1.44
CA GLY A 10 13.38 11.19 0.96
C GLY A 10 13.68 12.34 -0.02
N ILE A 11 14.73 13.11 0.21
CA ILE A 11 15.10 14.26 -0.65
C ILE A 11 15.73 13.80 -1.97
N SER A 12 16.51 12.71 -1.97
CA SER A 12 17.18 12.19 -3.18
C SER A 12 16.20 11.67 -4.25
N LEU A 13 15.04 11.16 -3.83
CA LEU A 13 14.00 10.64 -4.73
C LEU A 13 13.28 11.73 -5.54
N ILE A 14 13.24 12.97 -5.04
CA ILE A 14 12.55 14.09 -5.71
C ILE A 14 13.33 14.57 -6.96
N LYS A 15 14.65 14.32 -7.01
CA LYS A 15 15.53 14.85 -8.06
C LYS A 15 15.51 14.04 -9.37
N LYS A 16 14.92 12.85 -9.37
CA LYS A 16 14.69 12.07 -10.59
C LYS A 16 13.20 12.17 -10.93
N ARG A 17 12.86 12.61 -12.14
CA ARG A 17 11.50 12.57 -12.72
C ARG A 17 11.03 11.12 -12.96
N GLN A 18 11.21 10.23 -11.99
CA GLN A 18 10.66 8.89 -11.89
C GLN A 18 9.76 8.92 -10.65
N PHE A 19 8.54 9.42 -10.83
CA PHE A 19 7.50 9.27 -9.82
C PHE A 19 7.02 7.81 -9.84
N THR A 20 7.84 6.90 -9.34
CA THR A 20 7.38 5.55 -8.97
C THR A 20 6.68 5.69 -7.63
N MET A 21 5.46 6.23 -7.67
CA MET A 21 4.61 6.30 -6.48
C MET A 21 4.26 4.87 -6.08
N LYS A 22 4.97 4.35 -5.08
CA LYS A 22 4.65 3.06 -4.47
C LYS A 22 3.61 3.29 -3.39
N PHE A 23 2.47 2.63 -3.51
CA PHE A 23 1.49 2.56 -2.44
C PHE A 23 2.08 1.80 -1.26
N THR A 24 1.65 2.20 -0.08
CA THR A 24 1.93 1.53 1.21
C THR A 24 0.62 1.43 1.96
N LYS A 25 0.52 0.56 2.96
CA LYS A 25 -0.67 0.36 3.81
C LYS A 25 -1.18 1.65 4.48
N LYS A 26 -0.31 2.64 4.63
CA LYS A 26 -0.63 3.96 5.22
C LYS A 26 -1.35 4.90 4.25
N HIS A 27 -1.28 4.63 2.95
CA HIS A 27 -1.95 5.48 1.97
C HIS A 27 -3.46 5.27 2.04
N VAL A 28 -4.21 6.38 2.06
CA VAL A 28 -5.67 6.39 2.11
C VAL A 28 -6.28 5.57 0.97
N VAL A 29 -5.67 5.63 -0.22
CA VAL A 29 -6.12 4.85 -1.39
C VAL A 29 -6.06 3.35 -1.11
N ALA A 30 -4.94 2.85 -0.56
CA ALA A 30 -4.79 1.44 -0.24
C ALA A 30 -5.82 1.00 0.82
N GLN A 31 -5.98 1.78 1.89
CA GLN A 31 -6.97 1.46 2.94
C GLN A 31 -8.41 1.48 2.43
N THR A 32 -8.74 2.41 1.54
CA THR A 32 -10.10 2.52 0.98
C THR A 32 -10.41 1.30 0.14
N TRP A 33 -9.50 0.86 -0.72
CA TRP A 33 -9.67 -0.35 -1.52
C TRP A 33 -9.73 -1.61 -0.67
N TYR A 34 -8.84 -1.73 0.31
CA TYR A 34 -8.89 -2.81 1.29
C TYR A 34 -10.25 -2.88 1.99
N ARG A 35 -10.77 -1.76 2.52
CA ARG A 35 -12.09 -1.73 3.17
C ARG A 35 -13.21 -2.12 2.21
N ARG A 36 -13.15 -1.73 0.95
CA ARG A 36 -14.18 -2.11 -0.02
C ARG A 36 -14.16 -3.61 -0.29
N VAL A 37 -12.97 -4.19 -0.46
CA VAL A 37 -12.82 -5.64 -0.70
C VAL A 37 -13.17 -6.44 0.56
N ALA A 38 -12.67 -6.04 1.74
CA ALA A 38 -12.94 -6.70 3.01
C ALA A 38 -14.42 -6.68 3.40
N ASN A 39 -15.14 -5.61 3.04
CA ASN A 39 -16.60 -5.52 3.27
C ASN A 39 -17.43 -6.19 2.16
N GLY A 40 -16.80 -6.82 1.16
CA GLY A 40 -17.50 -7.44 0.02
C GLY A 40 -18.26 -6.44 -0.87
N ILE A 41 -17.88 -5.16 -0.86
CA ILE A 41 -18.49 -4.11 -1.69
C ILE A 41 -18.00 -4.25 -3.14
N VAL A 42 -16.75 -4.66 -3.32
CA VAL A 42 -16.10 -4.89 -4.61
C VAL A 42 -15.26 -6.16 -4.55
N ASP A 43 -15.12 -6.83 -5.67
CA ASP A 43 -14.22 -7.99 -5.77
C ASP A 43 -12.76 -7.52 -5.80
N PHE A 44 -11.84 -8.38 -5.34
CA PHE A 44 -10.40 -8.09 -5.40
C PHE A 44 -9.90 -7.86 -6.84
N GLU A 45 -10.60 -8.41 -7.83
CA GLU A 45 -10.29 -8.22 -9.26
C GLU A 45 -10.64 -6.81 -9.76
N GLU A 46 -11.55 -6.11 -9.08
CA GLU A 46 -11.92 -4.73 -9.39
C GLU A 46 -10.90 -3.71 -8.84
N VAL A 47 -9.95 -4.15 -8.02
CA VAL A 47 -8.87 -3.29 -7.52
C VAL A 47 -7.99 -2.90 -8.71
N PRO A 48 -7.83 -1.59 -9.00
CA PRO A 48 -7.13 -1.15 -10.19
C PRO A 48 -5.66 -1.55 -10.14
N ILE A 49 -5.16 -2.05 -11.28
CA ILE A 49 -3.76 -2.45 -11.46
C ILE A 49 -2.92 -1.18 -11.66
N LEU A 50 -2.65 -0.50 -10.54
CA LEU A 50 -1.90 0.74 -10.47
C LEU A 50 -0.64 0.54 -9.64
N TRP A 51 0.52 0.58 -10.29
CA TRP A 51 1.82 0.31 -9.66
C TRP A 51 1.78 -0.98 -8.82
N ASN A 52 1.83 -0.85 -7.50
CA ASN A 52 1.78 -1.96 -6.53
C ASN A 52 0.52 -1.94 -5.65
N LEU A 53 -0.53 -1.20 -6.02
CA LEU A 53 -1.75 -1.07 -5.20
C LEU A 53 -2.40 -2.42 -4.92
N ARG A 54 -2.56 -3.25 -5.95
CA ARG A 54 -3.22 -4.57 -5.84
C ARG A 54 -2.44 -5.52 -4.93
N GLU A 55 -1.11 -5.47 -4.99
CA GLU A 55 -0.23 -6.24 -4.09
C GLU A 55 -0.41 -5.79 -2.64
N VAL A 56 -0.43 -4.48 -2.40
CA VAL A 56 -0.59 -3.91 -1.04
C VAL A 56 -1.98 -4.24 -0.48
N VAL A 57 -3.04 -4.19 -1.29
CA VAL A 57 -4.39 -4.60 -0.88
C VAL A 57 -4.45 -6.09 -0.57
N LYS A 58 -3.81 -6.94 -1.37
CA LYS A 58 -3.71 -8.38 -1.12
C LYS A 58 -2.99 -8.67 0.21
N GLU A 59 -1.85 -8.03 0.43
CA GLU A 59 -1.06 -8.20 1.66
C GLU A 59 -1.88 -7.82 2.91
N MET A 60 -2.64 -6.71 2.86
CA MET A 60 -3.50 -6.32 3.98
C MET A 60 -4.66 -7.30 4.22
N LEU A 61 -5.23 -7.88 3.16
CA LEU A 61 -6.27 -8.91 3.29
C LEU A 61 -5.70 -10.19 3.91
N ASP A 62 -4.53 -10.64 3.44
CA ASP A 62 -3.85 -11.84 3.93
C ASP A 62 -3.45 -11.71 5.41
N GLU A 63 -2.93 -10.54 5.82
CA GLU A 63 -2.63 -10.25 7.22
C GLU A 63 -3.87 -10.25 8.13
N THR A 64 -5.02 -9.82 7.62
CA THR A 64 -6.27 -9.81 8.41
C THR A 64 -6.76 -11.24 8.66
N VAL A 65 -6.70 -12.10 7.64
CA VAL A 65 -7.07 -13.52 7.75
C VAL A 65 -6.16 -14.26 8.74
N ALA A 66 -4.88 -13.87 8.83
CA ALA A 66 -3.95 -14.45 9.79
C ALA A 66 -4.24 -14.06 11.25
N ASP A 67 -4.89 -12.91 11.49
CA ASP A 67 -5.19 -12.40 12.84
C ASP A 67 -6.53 -12.93 13.40
N GLU A 68 -7.52 -13.21 12.53
CA GLU A 68 -8.82 -13.78 12.92
C GLU A 68 -8.77 -15.30 13.23
N GLY A 69 -7.61 -15.93 13.13
CA GLY A 69 -7.41 -17.36 13.38
C GLY A 69 -6.95 -17.75 14.79
N LYS A 70 -7.07 -16.87 15.80
CA LYS A 70 -6.57 -17.10 17.17
C LYS A 70 -7.64 -17.06 18.25
#